data_AF-A0AAX0Z1B8-F1
#
_entry.id   AF-A0AAX0Z1B8-F1
#
_cell.length_a   1.000
_cell.length_b   1.000
_cell.length_c   1.000
_cell.angle_alpha   90.00
_cell.angle_beta   90.00
_cell.angle_gamma   90.00
#
_symmetry.space_group_name_H-M   'P 1'
#
loop_
_entity.id
_entity.type
_entity.pdbx_description
1 polymer ?
#
loop_
_entity_poly.entity_id
_entity_poly.type
_entity_poly.pdbx_seq_one_letter_code
_entity_poly.pdbx_strand_id
1 'polypeptide(L)'
;VGNNKTWLDLAKKVIVEVNEWQPAGVDGMHDIYYGTALPPHRKPIPLVNANDRIGDTALRCDPDKIVAVVRTNGPDRNSPFSPIDATSEQIASHLIEFLQHEVKKGRLPPNLLPLQSGVGNIPNAVLAGLAKSGFRDLAAFTEVIQDGMLDLLRDGVLSYASCTGFALSPQA
;
A
#
# COMPACT_ATOMS: atom_id res chain seq x y z
N VAL A 1 -2.63 4.57 -6.62
CA VAL A 1 -1.92 4.98 -7.84
C VAL A 1 -1.43 3.75 -8.60
N GLY A 2 -2.20 3.28 -9.59
CA GLY A 2 -1.75 2.21 -10.48
C GLY A 2 -0.92 2.75 -11.66
N ASN A 3 -1.32 2.38 -12.88
CA ASN A 3 -0.63 2.78 -14.11
C ASN A 3 -1.02 4.16 -14.64
N ASN A 4 -1.74 4.96 -13.85
CA ASN A 4 -2.39 6.20 -14.27
C ASN A 4 -1.43 7.17 -14.95
N LYS A 5 -0.21 7.35 -14.42
CA LYS A 5 0.83 8.19 -15.03
C LYS A 5 1.10 7.79 -16.48
N THR A 6 1.39 6.50 -16.70
CA THR A 6 1.70 5.97 -18.03
C THR A 6 0.51 6.10 -18.97
N TRP A 7 -0.71 5.90 -18.48
CA TRP A 7 -1.92 6.10 -19.26
C TRP A 7 -2.09 7.57 -19.70
N LEU A 8 -1.84 8.53 -18.81
CA LEU A 8 -1.91 9.96 -19.13
C LEU A 8 -0.83 10.39 -20.15
N ASP A 9 0.38 9.83 -20.03
CA ASP A 9 1.48 10.08 -20.98
C ASP A 9 1.10 9.62 -22.40
N LEU A 10 0.55 8.39 -22.51
CA LEU A 10 0.27 7.73 -23.79
C LEU A 10 -1.08 8.12 -24.42
N ALA A 11 -2.06 8.54 -23.61
CA ALA A 11 -3.39 8.84 -24.10
C ALA A 11 -3.39 10.08 -25.01
N LYS A 12 -4.21 10.01 -26.08
CA LYS A 12 -4.51 11.15 -26.96
C LYS A 12 -5.61 12.05 -26.40
N LYS A 13 -6.53 11.48 -25.63
CA LYS A 13 -7.67 12.14 -25.00
C LYS A 13 -7.84 11.57 -23.60
N VAL A 14 -8.19 12.42 -22.65
CA VAL A 14 -8.31 12.09 -21.23
C VAL A 14 -9.70 12.52 -20.75
N ILE A 15 -10.35 11.65 -19.99
CA ILE A 15 -11.56 11.95 -19.23
C ILE A 15 -11.17 11.88 -17.76
N VAL A 16 -11.51 12.91 -17.01
CA VAL A 16 -11.24 12.97 -15.57
C VAL A 16 -12.56 12.84 -14.82
N GLU A 17 -12.67 11.85 -13.94
CA GLU A 17 -13.74 11.77 -12.96
C GLU A 17 -13.29 12.41 -11.64
N VAL A 18 -14.02 13.42 -11.19
CA VAL A 18 -13.81 14.08 -9.89
C VAL A 18 -14.87 13.55 -8.94
N ASN A 19 -14.47 12.61 -8.08
CA ASN A 19 -15.37 11.86 -7.22
C ASN A 19 -15.45 12.48 -5.81
N GLU A 20 -16.61 13.05 -5.47
CA GLU A 20 -16.87 13.69 -4.16
C GLU A 20 -16.98 12.67 -3.01
N TRP A 21 -17.11 11.37 -3.31
CA TRP A 21 -17.06 10.32 -2.29
C TRP A 21 -15.65 10.15 -1.69
N GLN A 22 -14.60 10.41 -2.48
CA GLN A 22 -13.23 10.29 -2.03
C GLN A 22 -12.89 11.46 -1.09
N PRO A 23 -12.31 11.21 0.10
CA PRO A 23 -12.06 12.27 1.07
C PRO A 23 -10.94 13.20 0.60
N ALA A 24 -11.09 14.50 0.83
CA ALA A 24 -10.06 15.49 0.48
C ALA A 24 -8.70 15.24 1.15
N GLY A 25 -8.69 14.52 2.29
CA GLY A 25 -7.47 14.14 3.00
C GLY A 25 -6.54 13.18 2.25
N VAL A 26 -6.95 12.63 1.10
CA VAL A 26 -6.04 11.86 0.23
C VAL A 26 -5.04 12.74 -0.53
N ASP A 27 -5.32 14.04 -0.64
CA ASP A 27 -4.37 14.97 -1.24
C ASP A 27 -3.08 15.03 -0.43
N GLY A 28 -1.94 14.96 -1.11
CA GLY A 28 -0.62 14.84 -0.50
C GLY A 28 -0.18 13.42 -0.11
N MET A 29 -1.07 12.42 -0.12
CA MET A 29 -0.66 11.05 0.23
C MET A 29 0.25 10.41 -0.81
N HIS A 30 0.03 10.70 -2.09
CA HIS A 30 0.68 10.05 -3.23
C HIS A 30 2.15 10.48 -3.44
N ASP A 31 2.93 9.64 -4.12
CA ASP A 31 4.28 9.95 -4.60
C ASP A 31 4.45 9.46 -6.05
N ILE A 32 4.47 10.40 -7.01
CA ILE A 32 4.46 10.13 -8.45
C ILE A 32 5.83 10.45 -9.04
N TYR A 33 6.63 9.42 -9.31
CA TYR A 33 7.97 9.56 -9.87
C TYR A 33 7.96 9.72 -11.40
N TYR A 34 8.51 10.83 -11.89
CA TYR A 34 8.64 11.13 -13.33
C TYR A 34 10.03 10.82 -13.91
N GLY A 35 11.01 10.42 -13.08
CA GLY A 35 12.40 10.18 -13.52
C GLY A 35 12.65 8.84 -14.21
N THR A 36 11.61 8.01 -14.42
CA THR A 36 11.73 6.71 -15.09
C THR A 36 11.98 6.89 -16.59
N ALA A 37 13.26 6.98 -16.99
CA ALA A 37 13.65 6.97 -18.39
C ALA A 37 13.34 5.62 -19.07
N LEU A 38 13.03 5.67 -20.37
CA LEU A 38 12.74 4.48 -21.18
C LEU A 38 14.02 3.67 -21.45
N PRO A 39 13.92 2.33 -21.58
CA PRO A 39 15.03 1.52 -22.09
C PRO A 39 15.52 2.03 -23.46
N PRO A 40 16.85 2.01 -23.72
CA PRO A 40 17.93 1.50 -22.88
C PRO A 40 18.49 2.53 -21.87
N HIS A 41 17.90 3.73 -21.76
CA HIS A 41 18.43 4.85 -20.97
C HIS A 41 17.86 4.94 -19.54
N ARG A 42 17.18 3.89 -19.07
CA ARG A 42 16.61 3.81 -17.72
C ARG A 42 17.67 4.15 -16.67
N LYS A 43 17.29 5.01 -15.73
CA LYS A 43 18.15 5.40 -14.59
C LYS A 43 17.80 4.58 -13.36
N PRO A 44 18.72 4.42 -12.39
CA PRO A 44 18.39 3.90 -11.08
C PRO A 44 17.22 4.67 -10.46
N ILE A 45 16.34 3.97 -9.74
CA ILE A 45 15.27 4.59 -8.96
C ILE A 45 15.91 4.99 -7.62
N PRO A 46 15.90 6.27 -7.22
CA PRO A 46 16.60 6.77 -6.03
C PRO A 46 15.83 6.50 -4.73
N LEU A 47 15.21 5.32 -4.62
CA LEU A 47 14.47 4.88 -3.44
C LEU A 47 15.39 4.01 -2.58
N VAL A 48 15.81 4.51 -1.42
CA VAL A 48 16.75 3.81 -0.54
C VAL A 48 16.12 3.39 0.79
N ASN A 49 15.01 4.00 1.18
CA ASN A 49 14.14 3.60 2.28
C ASN A 49 12.69 3.40 1.80
N ALA A 50 11.94 2.59 2.55
CA ALA A 50 10.55 2.26 2.21
C ALA A 50 9.57 3.46 2.38
N ASN A 51 9.97 4.52 3.06
CA ASN A 51 9.19 5.76 3.25
C ASN A 51 9.76 6.98 2.52
N ASP A 52 10.76 6.81 1.66
CA ASP A 52 11.26 7.91 0.84
C ASP A 52 10.16 8.41 -0.11
N ARG A 53 10.07 9.74 -0.28
CA ARG A 53 9.28 10.38 -1.33
C ARG A 53 10.23 10.92 -2.39
N ILE A 54 10.04 10.52 -3.64
CA ILE A 54 10.97 10.81 -4.74
C ILE A 54 10.32 11.56 -5.91
N GLY A 55 9.04 11.89 -5.81
CA GLY A 55 8.24 12.49 -6.86
C GLY A 55 7.29 13.58 -6.39
N ASP A 56 6.20 13.73 -7.14
CA ASP A 56 5.18 14.74 -6.89
C ASP A 56 3.96 14.13 -6.20
N THR A 57 3.15 14.95 -5.53
CA THR A 57 1.90 14.50 -4.90
C THR A 57 0.72 14.35 -5.87
N ALA A 58 0.90 14.75 -7.13
CA ALA A 58 -0.16 14.79 -8.14
C ALA A 58 0.29 14.23 -9.49
N LEU A 59 -0.68 13.74 -10.27
CA LEU A 59 -0.47 13.34 -11.66
C LEU A 59 -0.44 14.58 -12.55
N ARG A 60 0.58 14.70 -13.39
CA ARG A 60 0.69 15.67 -14.48
C ARG A 60 -0.14 15.22 -15.68
N CYS A 61 -0.88 16.14 -16.28
CA CYS A 61 -1.60 15.94 -17.52
C CYS A 61 -1.61 17.25 -18.32
N ASP A 62 -1.42 17.16 -19.64
CA ASP A 62 -1.61 18.29 -20.55
C ASP A 62 -3.11 18.65 -20.61
N PRO A 63 -3.51 19.88 -20.22
CA PRO A 63 -4.91 20.28 -20.21
C PRO A 63 -5.61 20.12 -21.57
N ASP A 64 -4.89 20.28 -22.69
CA ASP A 64 -5.46 20.16 -24.03
C ASP A 64 -5.88 18.72 -24.38
N LYS A 65 -5.34 17.72 -23.65
CA LYS A 65 -5.79 16.32 -23.78
C LYS A 65 -7.10 16.06 -23.05
N ILE A 66 -7.50 16.91 -22.09
CA ILE A 66 -8.70 16.70 -21.27
C ILE A 66 -9.93 17.09 -22.08
N VAL A 67 -10.68 16.08 -22.52
CA VAL A 67 -11.89 16.29 -23.34
C VAL A 67 -13.17 16.35 -22.52
N ALA A 68 -13.13 15.91 -21.27
CA ALA A 68 -14.25 16.01 -20.34
C ALA A 68 -13.77 15.93 -18.88
N VAL A 69 -14.46 16.67 -18.01
CA VAL A 69 -14.37 16.53 -16.56
C VAL A 69 -15.77 16.17 -16.05
N VAL A 70 -15.90 15.01 -15.41
CA VAL A 70 -17.18 14.46 -14.95
C VAL A 70 -17.18 14.48 -13.43
N ARG A 71 -18.18 15.12 -12.82
CA ARG A 71 -18.40 15.02 -11.38
C ARG A 71 -19.09 13.70 -11.06
N THR A 72 -18.57 12.98 -10.09
CA THR A 72 -19.14 11.72 -9.61
C THR A 72 -19.24 11.72 -8.09
N ASN A 73 -20.05 10.81 -7.55
CA ASN A 73 -20.17 10.56 -6.12
C ASN A 73 -20.56 9.10 -5.92
N GLY A 74 -19.58 8.21 -6.13
CA GLY A 74 -19.78 6.75 -6.10
C GLY A 74 -18.73 6.08 -5.22
N PRO A 75 -19.13 5.10 -4.40
CA PRO A 75 -18.18 4.38 -3.54
C PRO A 75 -17.26 3.47 -4.33
N ASP A 76 -16.08 3.21 -3.78
CA ASP A 76 -15.22 2.12 -4.24
C ASP A 76 -15.92 0.76 -4.07
N ARG A 77 -15.52 -0.20 -4.91
CA ARG A 77 -16.02 -1.57 -4.83
C ARG A 77 -15.24 -2.37 -3.78
N ASN A 78 -15.70 -2.26 -2.55
CA ASN A 78 -15.10 -2.95 -1.41
C ASN A 78 -15.84 -4.27 -1.11
N SER A 79 -15.08 -5.35 -0.91
CA SER A 79 -15.62 -6.66 -0.54
C SER A 79 -15.38 -6.91 0.95
N PRO A 80 -16.31 -7.52 1.67
CA PRO A 80 -16.06 -7.92 3.05
C PRO A 80 -14.95 -8.96 3.09
N PHE A 81 -14.10 -8.90 4.12
CA PHE A 81 -13.12 -9.95 4.38
C PHE A 81 -13.79 -11.15 5.03
N SER A 82 -13.38 -12.35 4.62
CA SER A 82 -13.76 -13.56 5.34
C SER A 82 -13.11 -13.57 6.72
N PRO A 83 -13.79 -14.10 7.74
CA PRO A 83 -13.19 -14.31 9.06
C PRO A 83 -11.94 -15.19 8.95
N ILE A 84 -10.98 -14.95 9.82
CA ILE A 84 -9.79 -15.78 9.93
C ILE A 84 -10.22 -17.18 10.40
N ASP A 85 -9.80 -18.21 9.67
CA ASP A 85 -10.03 -19.61 10.03
C ASP A 85 -8.86 -20.21 10.82
N ALA A 86 -9.12 -21.30 11.54
CA ALA A 86 -8.12 -21.96 12.40
C ALA A 86 -6.85 -22.40 11.63
N THR A 87 -7.01 -22.79 10.36
CA THR A 87 -5.87 -23.15 9.50
C THR A 87 -4.97 -21.94 9.26
N SER A 88 -5.57 -20.79 8.95
CA SER A 88 -4.87 -19.52 8.73
C SER A 88 -4.21 -19.02 10.02
N GLU A 89 -4.86 -19.16 11.17
CA GLU A 89 -4.26 -18.86 12.48
C GLU A 89 -3.04 -19.73 12.77
N GLN A 90 -3.11 -21.02 12.47
CA GLN A 90 -2.01 -21.94 12.67
C GLN A 90 -0.81 -21.60 11.77
N ILE A 91 -1.07 -21.30 10.50
CA ILE A 91 -0.03 -20.84 9.56
C ILE A 91 0.61 -19.54 10.06
N ALA A 92 -0.19 -18.57 10.51
CA ALA A 92 0.31 -17.33 11.05
C ALA A 92 1.16 -17.56 12.30
N SER A 93 0.73 -18.42 13.23
CA SER A 93 1.47 -18.76 14.44
C SER A 93 2.87 -19.31 14.14
N HIS A 94 2.97 -20.23 13.18
CA HIS A 94 4.26 -20.77 12.73
C HIS A 94 5.17 -19.68 12.14
N LEU A 95 4.60 -18.76 11.35
CA LEU A 95 5.38 -17.66 10.77
C LEU A 95 5.87 -16.68 11.85
N ILE A 96 5.03 -16.33 12.82
CA ILE A 96 5.41 -15.41 13.91
C ILE A 96 6.50 -16.04 14.79
N GLU A 97 6.36 -17.33 15.14
CA GLU A 97 7.40 -18.05 15.91
C GLU A 97 8.73 -18.06 15.15
N PHE A 98 8.69 -18.37 13.85
CA PHE A 98 9.87 -18.30 12.99
C PHE A 98 10.53 -16.91 13.02
N LEU A 99 9.76 -15.83 12.82
CA LEU A 99 10.31 -14.47 12.85
C LEU A 99 10.93 -14.11 14.21
N GLN A 100 10.27 -14.49 15.30
CA GLN A 100 10.80 -14.31 16.66
C GLN A 100 12.09 -15.10 16.86
N HIS A 101 12.17 -16.31 16.32
CA HIS A 101 13.37 -17.13 16.35
C HIS A 101 14.52 -16.48 15.58
N GLU A 102 14.26 -15.96 14.38
CA GLU A 102 15.27 -15.24 13.57
C GLU A 102 15.83 -14.02 14.30
N VAL A 103 14.97 -13.24 14.97
CA VAL A 103 15.39 -12.12 15.82
C VAL A 103 16.23 -12.59 17.00
N LYS A 104 15.79 -13.65 17.71
CA LYS A 104 16.54 -14.24 18.83
C LYS A 104 17.92 -14.75 18.41
N LYS A 105 18.07 -15.19 17.16
CA LYS A 105 19.34 -15.65 16.59
C LYS A 105 20.18 -14.53 15.97
N GLY A 106 19.71 -13.28 15.99
CA GLY A 106 20.41 -12.13 15.43
C GLY A 106 20.48 -12.11 13.90
N ARG A 107 19.59 -12.86 13.22
CA ARG A 107 19.50 -12.88 11.75
C ARG A 107 18.56 -11.81 11.20
N LEU A 108 17.59 -11.38 12.01
CA LEU A 108 16.73 -10.23 11.74
C LEU A 108 16.83 -9.23 12.89
N PRO A 109 16.69 -7.93 12.61
CA PRO A 109 16.59 -6.92 13.66
C PRO A 109 15.22 -7.01 14.37
N PRO A 110 15.07 -6.43 15.58
CA PRO A 110 13.83 -6.51 16.36
C PRO A 110 12.62 -5.85 15.69
N ASN A 111 12.86 -4.91 14.79
CA ASN A 111 11.83 -4.26 13.97
C ASN A 111 11.67 -4.90 12.57
N LEU A 112 12.22 -6.11 12.39
CA LEU A 112 12.22 -6.86 11.14
C LEU A 112 12.76 -6.03 9.96
N LEU A 113 12.35 -6.40 8.75
CA LEU A 113 12.61 -5.66 7.51
C LEU A 113 11.27 -5.20 6.94
N PRO A 114 11.25 -4.27 5.97
CA PRO A 114 10.01 -3.84 5.33
C PRO A 114 9.17 -5.03 4.85
N LEU A 115 7.96 -5.13 5.36
CA LEU A 115 7.07 -6.26 5.15
C LEU A 115 6.23 -6.05 3.89
N GLN A 116 6.13 -7.11 3.08
CA GLN A 116 5.15 -7.23 2.03
C GLN A 116 4.10 -8.25 2.47
N SER A 117 2.82 -7.88 2.40
CA SER A 117 1.70 -8.76 2.73
C SER A 117 0.75 -8.82 1.55
N GLY A 118 0.33 -10.04 1.18
CA GLY A 118 -0.73 -10.24 0.19
C GLY A 118 -2.12 -9.92 0.76
N VAL A 119 -3.16 -10.33 0.03
CA VAL A 119 -4.56 -10.22 0.45
C VAL A 119 -5.17 -11.60 0.75
N GLY A 120 -6.08 -11.67 1.72
CA GLY A 120 -6.88 -12.86 2.04
C GLY A 120 -6.72 -13.35 3.48
N ASN A 121 -7.28 -14.52 3.78
CA ASN A 121 -7.36 -15.04 5.16
C ASN A 121 -6.01 -15.24 5.82
N ILE A 122 -5.03 -15.85 5.12
CA ILE A 122 -3.70 -16.10 5.67
C ILE A 122 -2.96 -14.77 5.95
N PRO A 123 -2.85 -13.82 4.99
CA PRO A 123 -2.28 -12.50 5.29
C PRO A 123 -2.96 -11.78 6.47
N ASN A 124 -4.29 -11.80 6.53
CA ASN A 124 -5.04 -11.19 7.65
C ASN A 124 -4.69 -11.84 8.99
N ALA A 125 -4.55 -13.17 9.02
CA ALA A 125 -4.10 -13.90 10.21
C ALA A 125 -2.68 -13.52 10.63
N VAL A 126 -1.78 -13.34 9.66
CA VAL A 126 -0.40 -12.89 9.92
C VAL A 126 -0.38 -11.47 10.49
N LEU A 127 -1.14 -10.53 9.92
CA LEU A 127 -1.24 -9.16 10.45
C LEU A 127 -1.81 -9.14 11.87
N ALA A 128 -2.85 -9.93 12.15
CA ALA A 128 -3.40 -10.10 13.49
C ALA A 128 -2.40 -10.76 14.47
N GLY A 129 -1.57 -11.68 13.98
CA GLY A 129 -0.46 -12.27 14.73
C GLY A 129 0.62 -11.24 15.06
N LEU A 130 1.00 -10.39 14.10
CA LEU A 130 1.97 -9.30 14.29
C LEU A 130 1.49 -8.32 15.35
N ALA A 131 0.21 -7.95 15.37
CA ALA A 131 -0.38 -7.07 16.39
C ALA A 131 -0.09 -7.57 17.83
N LYS A 132 -0.14 -8.90 18.02
CA LYS A 132 0.00 -9.57 19.32
C LYS A 132 1.43 -10.06 19.60
N SER A 133 2.31 -10.00 18.61
CA SER A 133 3.65 -10.61 18.65
C SER A 133 4.66 -9.90 19.56
N GLY A 134 4.40 -8.63 19.90
CA GLY A 134 5.34 -7.76 20.61
C GLY A 134 6.32 -7.00 19.71
N PHE A 135 6.36 -7.27 18.40
CA PHE A 135 7.14 -6.45 17.46
C PHE A 135 6.63 -5.01 17.42
N ARG A 136 7.54 -4.06 17.21
CA ARG A 136 7.26 -2.61 17.12
C ARG A 136 8.16 -1.97 16.07
N ASP A 137 7.80 -0.76 15.69
CA ASP A 137 8.50 0.04 14.68
C ASP A 137 8.64 -0.70 13.34
N LEU A 138 7.63 -1.51 13.01
CA LEU A 138 7.59 -2.24 11.76
C LEU A 138 7.36 -1.29 10.59
N ALA A 139 7.89 -1.64 9.42
CA ALA A 139 7.65 -0.93 8.17
C ALA A 139 6.95 -1.84 7.18
N ALA A 140 6.05 -1.30 6.36
CA ALA A 140 5.46 -2.01 5.24
C ALA A 140 5.91 -1.40 3.91
N PHE A 141 6.30 -2.28 2.98
CA PHE A 141 6.54 -1.96 1.57
C PHE A 141 5.81 -3.00 0.74
N THR A 142 4.54 -2.70 0.45
CA THR A 142 3.56 -3.68 -0.06
C THR A 142 2.84 -3.17 -1.29
N GLU A 143 2.02 -4.00 -1.93
CA GLU A 143 1.16 -3.55 -3.03
C GLU A 143 -0.08 -2.82 -2.48
N VAL A 144 -0.72 -3.41 -1.47
CA VAL A 144 -2.00 -2.90 -0.96
C VAL A 144 -2.01 -2.79 0.56
N ILE A 145 -2.69 -1.76 1.06
CA ILE A 145 -3.06 -1.63 2.47
C ILE A 145 -4.45 -2.24 2.66
N GLN A 146 -4.56 -3.14 3.63
CA GLN A 146 -5.81 -3.77 4.06
C GLN A 146 -6.17 -3.34 5.48
N ASP A 147 -7.38 -3.67 5.94
CA ASP A 147 -7.90 -3.35 7.27
C ASP A 147 -6.89 -3.65 8.39
N GLY A 148 -6.33 -4.87 8.40
CA GLY A 148 -5.36 -5.25 9.42
C GLY A 148 -4.09 -4.38 9.42
N MET A 149 -3.67 -3.85 8.26
CA MET A 149 -2.52 -2.95 8.18
C MET A 149 -2.86 -1.56 8.73
N LEU A 150 -4.09 -1.08 8.51
CA LEU A 150 -4.59 0.15 9.13
C LEU A 150 -4.65 0.02 10.65
N ASP A 151 -5.10 -1.13 11.15
CA ASP A 151 -5.08 -1.43 12.59
C ASP A 151 -3.68 -1.34 13.17
N LEU A 152 -2.70 -1.98 12.52
CA LEU A 152 -1.32 -1.95 12.97
C LEU A 152 -0.69 -0.55 12.94
N LEU A 153 -1.04 0.28 11.96
CA LEU A 153 -0.62 1.69 11.90
C LEU A 153 -1.24 2.50 13.06
N ARG A 154 -2.55 2.32 13.30
CA ARG A 154 -3.29 2.96 14.38
C ARG A 154 -2.76 2.58 15.76
N ASP A 155 -2.39 1.31 15.94
CA ASP A 155 -1.89 0.78 17.21
C ASP A 155 -0.38 1.05 17.43
N GLY A 156 0.29 1.70 16.47
CA GLY A 156 1.71 2.02 16.53
C GLY A 156 2.63 0.79 16.42
N VAL A 157 2.11 -0.34 15.92
CA VAL A 157 2.92 -1.53 15.60
C VAL A 157 3.70 -1.30 14.31
N LEU A 158 3.05 -0.67 13.32
CA LEU A 158 3.68 -0.14 12.11
C LEU A 158 3.92 1.36 12.22
N SER A 159 5.11 1.81 11.84
CA SER A 159 5.45 3.24 11.78
C SER A 159 4.98 3.88 10.49
N TYR A 160 5.03 3.16 9.36
CA TYR A 160 4.60 3.63 8.05
C TYR A 160 4.34 2.47 7.09
N ALA A 161 3.57 2.74 6.04
CA ALA A 161 3.31 1.80 4.95
C ALA A 161 3.43 2.50 3.60
N SER A 162 4.16 1.87 2.68
CA SER A 162 4.18 2.21 1.26
C SER A 162 3.35 1.21 0.47
N CYS A 163 2.49 1.71 -0.41
CA CYS A 163 1.57 0.91 -1.23
C CYS A 163 1.18 1.60 -2.54
N THR A 164 0.61 0.83 -3.46
CA THR A 164 -0.05 1.34 -4.67
C THR A 164 -1.54 1.60 -4.47
N GLY A 165 -2.21 0.88 -3.56
CA GLY A 165 -3.66 1.06 -3.37
C GLY A 165 -4.20 0.55 -2.04
N PHE A 166 -5.51 0.74 -1.88
CA PHE A 166 -6.28 0.28 -0.74
C PHE A 166 -7.15 -0.91 -1.15
N ALA A 167 -7.14 -1.95 -0.33
CA ALA A 167 -8.06 -3.08 -0.43
C ALA A 167 -8.75 -3.21 0.92
N LEU A 168 -9.74 -2.35 1.14
CA LEU A 168 -10.42 -2.20 2.43
C LEU A 168 -11.80 -2.84 2.40
N SER A 169 -12.27 -3.30 3.55
CA SER A 169 -13.67 -3.69 3.70
C SER A 169 -14.58 -2.44 3.71
N PRO A 170 -15.90 -2.60 3.48
CA PRO A 170 -16.85 -1.49 3.61
C PRO A 170 -16.93 -0.85 5.00
N GLN A 171 -16.39 -1.51 6.04
CA GLN A 171 -16.47 -1.06 7.44
C GLN A 171 -15.18 -0.40 7.95
N ALA A 172 -14.11 -0.39 7.14
CA ALA A 172 -12.79 0.12 7.51
C ALA A 172 -12.78 1.63 7.78
#